data_AF-A0A645ALU2-F1
#
_entry.id   AF-A0A645ALU2-F1
#
_cell.length_a   1.000
_cell.length_b   1.000
_cell.length_c   1.000
_cell.angle_alpha   90.00
_cell.angle_beta   90.00
_cell.angle_gamma   90.00
#
_symmetry.space_group_name_H-M   'P 1'
#
loop_
_entity.id
_entity.type
_entity.pdbx_description
1 polymer ?
#
loop_
_entity_poly.entity_id
_entity_poly.type
_entity_poly.pdbx_seq_one_letter_code
_entity_poly.pdbx_strand_id
1 'polypeptide(L)'
;MDDYAFYIFALICMYEATFEELYLERAGALCKKAVAQFFDCENGGFTFSGSQNETLILNPKETYDGAMPSGNSVMAYNLKRLAALTKSDELYELQNKQEAFMNSEAQGYPAGYGFYLYAALPAKEIVCVPAPDDDLSGIRVKSNWIFRVMHDPAYPLLSAKTTFYVCTGSACLPGTNEIPE
;
A
#
# COMPACT_ATOMS: atom_id res chain seq x y z
N MET A 1 16.63 6.97 -2.10
CA MET A 1 15.52 6.07 -1.76
C MET A 1 14.18 6.79 -1.81
N ASP A 2 14.06 7.95 -1.19
CA ASP A 2 12.79 8.69 -1.03
C ASP A 2 12.05 8.98 -2.35
N ASP A 3 12.77 9.29 -3.43
CA ASP A 3 12.16 9.48 -4.75
C ASP A 3 11.34 8.27 -5.20
N TYR A 4 11.84 7.06 -4.95
CA TYR A 4 11.09 5.83 -5.22
C TYR A 4 9.87 5.75 -4.30
N ALA A 5 10.05 5.97 -2.99
CA ALA A 5 8.97 5.86 -2.02
C ALA A 5 7.80 6.80 -2.35
N PHE A 6 8.09 8.09 -2.55
CA PHE A 6 7.06 9.08 -2.85
C PHE A 6 6.46 8.91 -4.25
N TYR A 7 7.22 8.44 -5.23
CA TYR A 7 6.66 8.20 -6.56
C TYR A 7 5.73 6.98 -6.58
N ILE A 8 6.10 5.89 -5.89
CA ILE A 8 5.21 4.73 -5.70
C ILE A 8 3.94 5.16 -4.97
N PHE A 9 4.06 5.98 -3.92
CA PHE A 9 2.91 6.53 -3.19
C PHE A 9 1.97 7.30 -4.12
N ALA A 10 2.52 8.21 -4.94
CA ALA A 10 1.73 8.97 -5.90
C ALA A 10 1.01 8.07 -6.92
N LEU A 11 1.67 7.01 -7.40
CA LEU A 11 1.05 6.06 -8.33
C LEU A 11 -0.09 5.27 -7.67
N ILE A 12 0.04 4.87 -6.40
CA ILE A 12 -1.05 4.24 -5.65
C ILE A 12 -2.22 5.21 -5.51
N CYS A 13 -1.97 6.49 -5.17
CA CYS A 13 -3.02 7.50 -5.10
C CYS A 13 -3.71 7.71 -6.45
N MET A 14 -2.96 7.70 -7.56
CA MET A 14 -3.53 7.81 -8.91
C MET A 14 -4.41 6.60 -9.24
N TYR A 15 -3.98 5.39 -8.90
CA TYR A 15 -4.82 4.20 -9.04
C TYR A 15 -6.11 4.34 -8.22
N GLU A 16 -6.05 4.81 -6.98
CA GLU A 16 -7.23 4.93 -6.13
C GLU A 16 -8.18 6.07 -6.51
N ALA A 17 -7.68 7.04 -7.28
CA ALA A 17 -8.48 8.15 -7.80
C ALA A 17 -9.11 7.84 -9.17
N THR A 18 -8.52 6.95 -9.96
CA THR A 18 -8.90 6.70 -11.37
C THR A 18 -9.31 5.27 -11.66
N PHE A 19 -8.90 4.32 -10.83
CA PHE A 19 -8.97 2.87 -11.03
C PHE A 19 -8.27 2.37 -12.31
N GLU A 20 -7.38 3.18 -12.91
CA GLU A 20 -6.55 2.75 -14.04
C GLU A 20 -5.42 1.83 -13.57
N GLU A 21 -5.48 0.55 -13.95
CA GLU A 21 -4.53 -0.50 -13.55
C GLU A 21 -3.07 -0.18 -13.89
N LEU A 22 -2.83 0.61 -14.95
CA LEU A 22 -1.49 1.03 -15.36
C LEU A 22 -0.69 1.71 -14.24
N TYR A 23 -1.35 2.49 -13.37
CA TYR A 23 -0.66 3.11 -12.23
C TYR A 23 -0.24 2.09 -11.18
N LEU A 24 -1.10 1.10 -10.91
CA LEU A 24 -0.81 0.02 -9.97
C LEU A 24 0.32 -0.89 -10.48
N GLU A 25 0.32 -1.22 -11.77
CA GLU A 25 1.39 -1.97 -12.41
C GLU A 25 2.74 -1.24 -12.31
N ARG A 26 2.76 0.06 -12.60
CA ARG A 26 3.96 0.91 -12.48
C ARG A 26 4.44 1.01 -11.04
N ALA A 27 3.53 1.15 -10.08
CA ALA A 27 3.85 1.17 -8.66
C ALA A 27 4.52 -0.14 -8.23
N GLY A 28 3.97 -1.28 -8.63
CA GLY A 28 4.55 -2.60 -8.37
C GLY A 28 5.93 -2.78 -9.01
N ALA A 29 6.12 -2.34 -10.26
CA ALA A 29 7.41 -2.42 -10.95
C ALA A 29 8.49 -1.54 -10.29
N LEU A 30 8.13 -0.33 -9.87
CA LEU A 30 9.04 0.56 -9.13
C LEU A 30 9.33 0.03 -7.72
N CYS A 31 8.33 -0.54 -7.04
CA CYS A 31 8.52 -1.17 -5.74
C CYS A 31 9.54 -2.31 -5.83
N LYS A 32 9.46 -3.18 -6.85
CA LYS A 32 10.44 -4.24 -7.07
C LYS A 32 11.86 -3.69 -7.27
N LYS A 33 12.02 -2.61 -8.02
CA LYS A 33 13.32 -1.93 -8.19
C LYS A 33 13.83 -1.34 -6.87
N ALA A 34 12.96 -0.68 -6.12
CA ALA A 34 13.31 -0.09 -4.83
C ALA A 34 13.74 -1.16 -3.82
N VAL A 35 13.03 -2.29 -3.76
CA VAL A 35 13.38 -3.44 -2.91
C VAL A 35 14.75 -3.99 -3.32
N ALA A 36 14.96 -4.29 -4.60
CA ALA A 36 16.23 -4.84 -5.08
C ALA A 36 17.44 -3.93 -4.82
N GLN A 37 17.23 -2.61 -4.84
CA GLN A 37 18.31 -1.64 -4.71
C GLN A 37 18.59 -1.23 -3.27
N PHE A 38 17.56 -1.05 -2.43
CA PHE A 38 17.69 -0.36 -1.14
C PHE A 38 17.31 -1.20 0.08
N PHE A 39 16.54 -2.28 -0.08
CA PHE A 39 16.05 -3.06 1.06
C PHE A 39 17.16 -3.90 1.69
N ASP A 40 17.29 -3.82 3.01
CA ASP A 40 18.17 -4.68 3.77
C ASP A 40 17.43 -5.97 4.14
N CYS A 41 17.72 -7.06 3.43
CA CYS A 41 17.07 -8.35 3.63
C CYS A 41 17.37 -9.00 4.99
N GLU A 42 18.46 -8.63 5.64
CA GLU A 42 18.89 -9.19 6.92
C GLU A 42 18.18 -8.51 8.09
N ASN A 43 18.13 -7.17 8.08
CA ASN A 43 17.62 -6.38 9.20
C ASN A 43 16.30 -5.65 8.92
N GLY A 44 15.76 -5.74 7.70
CA GLY A 44 14.60 -4.95 7.25
C GLY A 44 14.96 -3.48 7.04
N GLY A 45 13.99 -2.68 6.57
CA GLY A 45 14.23 -1.27 6.28
C GLY A 45 14.94 -1.02 4.95
N PHE A 46 14.83 0.21 4.49
CA PHE A 46 15.41 0.70 3.25
C PHE A 46 16.53 1.69 3.53
N THR A 47 17.69 1.45 2.94
CA THR A 47 18.87 2.30 3.05
C THR A 47 18.78 3.51 2.11
N PHE A 48 19.50 4.59 2.45
CA PHE A 48 19.48 5.83 1.68
C PHE A 48 20.00 5.66 0.24
N SER A 49 21.13 4.99 0.09
CA SER A 49 21.82 4.71 -1.18
C SER A 49 21.73 3.22 -1.54
N GLY A 50 21.65 2.96 -2.85
CA GLY A 50 21.43 1.62 -3.37
C GLY A 50 22.69 0.77 -3.45
N SER A 51 22.51 -0.55 -3.49
CA SER A 51 23.60 -1.53 -3.70
C SER A 51 24.37 -1.36 -5.01
N GLN A 52 23.76 -0.73 -6.01
CA GLN A 52 24.37 -0.44 -7.32
C GLN A 52 25.06 0.93 -7.38
N ASN A 53 24.96 1.74 -6.32
CA ASN A 53 25.64 3.02 -6.23
C ASN A 53 27.02 2.85 -5.59
N GLU A 54 27.81 3.92 -5.57
CA GLU A 54 29.02 3.96 -4.77
C GLU A 54 28.70 3.67 -3.30
N THR A 55 29.47 2.75 -2.70
CA THR A 55 29.28 2.39 -1.30
C THR A 55 29.64 3.56 -0.41
N LEU A 56 28.64 4.12 0.27
CA LEU A 56 28.86 5.19 1.23
C LEU A 56 29.45 4.63 2.52
N ILE A 57 30.32 5.42 3.18
CA ILE A 57 30.86 5.10 4.51
C ILE A 57 29.72 4.95 5.53
N LEU A 58 28.69 5.80 5.40
CA LEU A 58 27.45 5.73 6.16
C LEU A 58 26.29 5.64 5.18
N ASN A 59 25.51 4.56 5.27
CA ASN A 59 24.29 4.39 4.48
C ASN A 59 23.08 4.23 5.43
N PRO A 60 22.65 5.32 6.08
CA PRO A 60 21.61 5.25 7.09
C PRO A 60 20.27 4.85 6.48
N LYS A 61 19.39 4.33 7.34
CA LYS A 61 17.97 4.14 7.04
C LYS A 61 17.23 5.28 7.71
N GLU A 62 16.71 6.22 6.93
CA GLU A 62 15.94 7.33 7.49
C GLU A 62 14.55 6.85 7.84
N THR A 63 14.21 6.92 9.13
CA THR A 63 12.96 6.37 9.69
C THR A 63 12.13 7.43 10.42
N TYR A 64 12.74 8.53 10.85
CA TYR A 64 12.10 9.62 11.56
C TYR A 64 11.23 10.47 10.63
N ASP A 65 9.93 10.56 10.94
CA ASP A 65 8.98 11.44 10.26
C ASP A 65 9.12 12.87 10.80
N GLY A 66 9.94 13.67 10.11
CA GLY A 66 10.15 15.08 10.41
C GLY A 66 9.09 15.99 9.77
N ALA A 67 9.54 17.08 9.14
CA ALA A 67 8.64 17.96 8.38
C ALA A 67 7.99 17.24 7.18
N MET A 68 8.68 16.23 6.64
CA MET A 68 8.19 15.30 5.64
C MET A 68 8.22 13.89 6.22
N PRO A 69 7.34 12.98 5.77
CA PRO A 69 7.46 11.56 6.07
C PRO A 69 8.82 11.01 5.64
N SER A 70 9.38 10.08 6.42
CA SER A 70 10.59 9.38 6.01
C SER A 70 10.30 8.43 4.85
N GLY A 71 11.29 8.17 4.00
CA GLY A 71 11.13 7.19 2.93
C GLY A 71 10.76 5.80 3.46
N ASN A 72 11.22 5.41 4.65
CA ASN A 72 10.85 4.12 5.26
C ASN A 72 9.39 4.07 5.71
N SER A 73 8.86 5.16 6.27
CA SER A 73 7.44 5.27 6.62
C SER A 73 6.55 5.21 5.38
N VAL A 74 6.96 5.90 4.31
CA VAL A 74 6.24 5.87 3.03
C VAL A 74 6.32 4.48 2.39
N MET A 75 7.48 3.80 2.45
CA MET A 75 7.60 2.43 1.96
C MET A 75 6.78 1.43 2.77
N ALA A 76 6.64 1.61 4.09
CA ALA A 76 5.74 0.78 4.90
C ALA A 76 4.28 0.91 4.41
N TYR A 77 3.81 2.14 4.14
CA TYR A 77 2.50 2.38 3.53
C TYR A 77 2.38 1.71 2.16
N ASN A 78 3.36 1.92 1.28
CA ASN A 78 3.34 1.40 -0.08
C ASN A 78 3.30 -0.12 -0.10
N LEU A 79 4.15 -0.80 0.69
CA LEU A 79 4.18 -2.25 0.77
C LEU A 79 2.85 -2.81 1.25
N LYS A 80 2.27 -2.23 2.31
CA LYS A 80 0.96 -2.65 2.82
C LYS A 80 -0.15 -2.49 1.78
N ARG A 81 -0.17 -1.36 1.07
CA ARG A 81 -1.17 -1.12 0.02
C ARG A 81 -0.98 -2.04 -1.17
N LEU A 82 0.23 -2.19 -1.68
CA LEU A 82 0.51 -3.08 -2.82
C LEU A 82 0.25 -4.54 -2.46
N ALA A 83 0.71 -5.03 -1.29
CA ALA A 83 0.48 -6.39 -0.84
C ALA A 83 -1.01 -6.72 -0.79
N ALA A 84 -1.80 -5.83 -0.20
CA ALA A 84 -3.24 -5.97 -0.17
C ALA A 84 -3.84 -5.90 -1.58
N LEU A 85 -3.62 -4.82 -2.34
CA LEU A 85 -4.21 -4.61 -3.68
C LEU A 85 -3.87 -5.72 -4.67
N THR A 86 -2.68 -6.31 -4.62
CA THR A 86 -2.27 -7.37 -5.56
C THR A 86 -2.39 -8.78 -5.00
N LYS A 87 -2.71 -8.96 -3.70
CA LYS A 87 -2.71 -10.25 -2.98
C LYS A 87 -1.42 -11.05 -3.22
N SER A 88 -0.27 -10.37 -3.17
CA SER A 88 1.03 -10.99 -3.44
C SER A 88 1.70 -11.43 -2.15
N ASP A 89 1.89 -12.74 -1.96
CA ASP A 89 2.56 -13.31 -0.78
C ASP A 89 3.98 -12.74 -0.61
N GLU A 90 4.73 -12.55 -1.70
CA GLU A 90 6.06 -11.91 -1.65
C GLU A 90 6.02 -10.49 -1.06
N LEU A 91 4.97 -9.72 -1.38
CA LEU A 91 4.81 -8.37 -0.87
C LEU A 91 4.33 -8.38 0.57
N TYR A 92 3.51 -9.35 0.98
CA TYR A 92 3.14 -9.55 2.38
C TYR A 92 4.35 -9.87 3.25
N GLU A 93 5.26 -10.74 2.78
CA GLU A 93 6.50 -11.04 3.49
C GLU A 93 7.41 -9.81 3.63
N LEU A 94 7.55 -9.02 2.55
CA LEU A 94 8.29 -7.75 2.58
C LEU A 94 7.64 -6.72 3.50
N GLN A 95 6.31 -6.60 3.46
CA GLN A 95 5.54 -5.75 4.36
C GLN A 95 5.82 -6.13 5.82
N ASN A 96 5.73 -7.41 6.18
CA ASN A 96 5.95 -7.89 7.54
C ASN A 96 7.35 -7.55 8.05
N LYS A 97 8.39 -7.71 7.20
CA LYS A 97 9.77 -7.33 7.55
C LYS A 97 9.93 -5.83 7.73
N GLN A 98 9.31 -5.03 6.87
CA GLN A 98 9.34 -3.57 7.00
C GLN A 98 8.63 -3.09 8.27
N GLU A 99 7.46 -3.65 8.57
CA GLU A 99 6.70 -3.34 9.80
C GLU A 99 7.46 -3.77 11.05
N ALA A 100 8.09 -4.94 11.06
CA ALA A 100 8.92 -5.38 12.19
C ALA A 100 10.08 -4.40 12.46
N PHE A 101 10.77 -3.97 11.41
CA PHE A 101 11.84 -2.96 11.49
C PHE A 101 11.29 -1.63 12.02
N MET A 102 10.23 -1.07 11.42
CA MET A 102 9.68 0.22 11.81
C MET A 102 9.03 0.20 13.21
N ASN A 103 8.47 -0.92 13.64
CA ASN A 103 7.98 -1.09 15.01
C ASN A 103 9.11 -0.98 16.03
N SER A 104 10.27 -1.58 15.76
CA SER A 104 11.45 -1.48 16.61
C SER A 104 11.94 -0.03 16.72
N GLU A 105 12.00 0.68 15.60
CA GLU A 105 12.44 2.08 15.54
C GLU A 105 11.45 3.02 16.25
N ALA A 106 10.15 2.82 16.04
CA ALA A 106 9.10 3.66 16.60
C ALA A 106 8.88 3.46 18.11
N GLN A 107 9.24 2.29 18.67
CA GLN A 107 8.97 1.95 20.07
C GLN A 107 9.54 2.98 21.06
N GLY A 108 10.74 3.51 20.79
CA GLY A 108 11.41 4.47 21.66
C GLY A 108 10.80 5.87 21.63
N TYR A 109 10.17 6.27 20.52
CA TYR A 109 9.60 7.60 20.36
C TYR A 109 8.47 7.64 19.31
N PRO A 110 7.27 7.09 19.59
CA PRO A 110 6.21 6.96 18.59
C PRO A 110 5.76 8.27 17.94
N ALA A 111 5.83 9.39 18.67
CA ALA A 111 5.44 10.71 18.17
C ALA A 111 6.31 11.19 16.98
N GLY A 112 7.51 10.62 16.80
CA GLY A 112 8.38 10.90 15.65
C GLY A 112 8.10 10.04 14.41
N TYR A 113 7.04 9.23 14.41
CA TYR A 113 6.74 8.25 13.36
C TYR A 113 5.28 8.35 12.90
N GLY A 114 4.77 9.58 12.79
CA GLY A 114 3.35 9.83 12.54
C GLY A 114 2.81 9.21 11.24
N PHE A 115 3.59 9.24 10.16
CA PHE A 115 3.17 8.65 8.88
C PHE A 115 3.27 7.13 8.93
N TYR A 116 4.30 6.57 9.57
CA TYR A 116 4.38 5.12 9.80
C TYR A 116 3.20 4.63 10.65
N LEU A 117 2.87 5.31 11.74
CA LEU A 117 1.73 4.94 12.58
C LEU A 117 0.40 5.04 11.83
N TYR A 118 0.25 6.05 10.96
CA TYR A 118 -0.88 6.13 10.03
C TYR A 118 -0.92 4.91 9.08
N ALA A 119 0.22 4.52 8.51
CA ALA A 119 0.31 3.32 7.67
C ALA A 119 -0.01 2.03 8.44
N ALA A 120 0.36 1.94 9.72
CA ALA A 120 0.10 0.79 10.58
C ALA A 120 -1.38 0.64 10.97
N LEU A 121 -2.20 1.69 10.86
CA LEU A 121 -3.63 1.63 11.19
C LEU A 121 -4.35 0.52 10.40
N PRO A 122 -5.33 -0.17 11.00
CA PRO A 122 -6.16 -1.13 10.29
C PRO A 122 -6.87 -0.47 9.11
N ALA A 123 -6.88 -1.15 7.97
CA ALA A 123 -7.62 -0.73 6.79
C ALA A 123 -8.75 -1.72 6.50
N LYS A 124 -9.88 -1.20 6.01
CA LYS A 124 -11.00 -2.01 5.53
C LYS A 124 -10.75 -2.38 4.07
N GLU A 125 -10.76 -3.66 3.74
CA GLU A 125 -10.73 -4.06 2.33
C GLU A 125 -12.14 -3.95 1.75
N ILE A 126 -12.28 -3.21 0.65
CA ILE A 126 -13.54 -3.04 -0.08
C ILE A 126 -13.34 -3.63 -1.46
N VAL A 127 -14.07 -4.70 -1.78
CA VAL A 127 -14.12 -5.26 -3.12
C VAL A 127 -15.32 -4.66 -3.83
N CYS A 128 -15.08 -3.99 -4.95
CA CYS A 128 -16.09 -3.42 -5.83
C CYS A 128 -16.18 -4.27 -7.10
N VAL A 129 -17.38 -4.77 -7.36
CA VAL A 129 -17.74 -5.45 -8.60
C VAL A 129 -18.62 -4.48 -9.39
N PRO A 130 -18.07 -3.82 -10.43
CA PRO A 130 -18.82 -2.83 -11.19
C PRO A 130 -19.87 -3.53 -12.06
N ALA A 131 -21.05 -2.92 -12.18
CA ALA A 131 -22.00 -3.29 -13.22
C ALA A 131 -21.43 -2.90 -14.60
N PRO A 132 -21.87 -3.57 -15.69
CA PRO A 132 -21.47 -3.17 -17.04
C PRO A 132 -21.74 -1.68 -17.28
N ASP A 133 -20.75 -0.99 -17.84
CA ASP A 133 -20.78 0.44 -18.19
C ASP A 133 -20.97 1.42 -17.00
N ASP A 134 -20.85 0.96 -15.75
CA ASP A 134 -20.94 1.87 -14.59
C ASP A 134 -19.66 2.71 -14.43
N ASP A 135 -19.84 4.01 -14.12
CA ASP A 135 -18.73 4.94 -13.94
C ASP A 135 -18.35 5.06 -12.46
N LEU A 136 -17.16 4.57 -12.13
CA LEU A 136 -16.62 4.61 -10.77
C LEU A 136 -15.99 5.96 -10.39
N SER A 137 -15.89 6.93 -11.32
CA SER A 137 -15.21 8.21 -11.10
C SER A 137 -15.78 9.05 -9.94
N GLY A 138 -17.06 8.82 -9.61
CA GLY A 138 -17.75 9.45 -8.48
C GLY A 138 -17.36 8.89 -7.11
N ILE A 139 -16.70 7.74 -7.04
CA ILE A 139 -16.33 7.09 -5.79
C ILE A 139 -15.11 7.78 -5.19
N ARG A 140 -15.24 8.21 -3.92
CA ARG A 140 -14.13 8.77 -3.13
C ARG A 140 -13.63 7.72 -2.15
N VAL A 141 -12.52 7.08 -2.49
CA VAL A 141 -11.87 6.10 -1.62
C VAL A 141 -11.39 6.78 -0.33
N LYS A 142 -11.87 6.28 0.82
CA LYS A 142 -11.43 6.80 2.12
C LYS A 142 -10.00 6.33 2.42
N SER A 143 -9.27 7.12 3.18
CA SER A 143 -7.85 6.88 3.47
C SER A 143 -7.57 5.55 4.19
N ASN A 144 -8.56 5.04 4.95
CA ASN A 144 -8.54 3.75 5.65
C ASN A 144 -9.16 2.61 4.84
N TRP A 145 -9.42 2.80 3.55
CA TRP A 145 -9.89 1.75 2.65
C TRP A 145 -8.76 1.23 1.79
N ILE A 146 -8.83 -0.07 1.51
CA ILE A 146 -8.11 -0.69 0.40
C ILE A 146 -9.20 -1.10 -0.59
N PHE A 147 -9.43 -0.24 -1.58
CA PHE A 147 -10.51 -0.39 -2.54
C PHE A 147 -9.99 -1.09 -3.79
N ARG A 148 -10.56 -2.27 -4.07
CA ARG A 148 -10.18 -3.11 -5.21
C ARG A 148 -11.36 -3.26 -6.15
N VAL A 149 -11.17 -2.86 -7.39
CA VAL A 149 -12.11 -3.16 -8.47
C VAL A 149 -11.75 -4.53 -9.05
N MET A 150 -12.71 -5.45 -9.12
CA MET A 150 -12.45 -6.77 -9.71
C MET A 150 -13.69 -7.41 -10.32
N HIS A 151 -13.46 -8.27 -11.31
CA HIS A 151 -14.48 -9.11 -11.92
C HIS A 151 -14.16 -10.57 -11.58
N ASP A 152 -14.64 -11.04 -10.43
CA ASP A 152 -14.41 -12.40 -9.95
C ASP A 152 -15.77 -13.12 -9.80
N PRO A 153 -15.96 -14.30 -10.41
CA PRO A 153 -17.18 -15.09 -10.25
C PRO A 153 -17.58 -15.40 -8.80
N ALA A 154 -16.63 -15.40 -7.86
CA ALA A 154 -16.88 -15.57 -6.43
C ALA A 154 -17.66 -14.39 -5.81
N TYR A 155 -17.67 -13.22 -6.45
CA TYR A 155 -18.34 -12.00 -6.00
C TYR A 155 -19.38 -11.55 -7.04
N PRO A 156 -20.62 -12.08 -6.99
CA PRO A 156 -21.64 -11.80 -8.01
C PRO A 156 -22.35 -10.45 -7.81
N LEU A 157 -22.67 -9.75 -8.91
CA LEU A 157 -23.50 -8.55 -8.86
C LEU A 157 -24.85 -8.82 -8.17
N LEU A 158 -25.22 -7.96 -7.21
CA LEU A 158 -26.55 -7.94 -6.62
C LEU A 158 -27.45 -7.05 -7.46
N SER A 159 -28.60 -7.61 -7.87
CA SER A 159 -29.63 -6.90 -8.65
C SER A 159 -29.11 -6.25 -9.94
N ALA A 160 -28.07 -6.84 -10.56
CA ALA A 160 -27.39 -6.30 -11.74
C ALA A 160 -26.85 -4.85 -11.56
N LYS A 161 -26.55 -4.45 -10.32
CA LYS A 161 -25.97 -3.15 -9.96
C LYS A 161 -24.59 -3.34 -9.34
N THR A 162 -23.76 -2.31 -9.43
CA THR A 162 -22.45 -2.28 -8.77
C THR A 162 -22.58 -2.69 -7.31
N THR A 163 -21.74 -3.63 -6.92
CA THR A 163 -21.83 -4.31 -5.62
C THR A 163 -20.52 -4.18 -4.88
N PHE A 164 -20.62 -3.83 -3.60
CA PHE A 164 -19.49 -3.68 -2.69
C PHE A 164 -19.51 -4.78 -1.66
N TYR A 165 -18.33 -5.33 -1.36
CA TYR A 165 -18.12 -6.30 -0.30
C TYR A 165 -17.07 -5.75 0.65
N VAL A 166 -17.40 -5.73 1.95
CA VAL A 166 -16.46 -5.37 3.00
C VAL A 166 -15.78 -6.64 3.48
N CYS A 167 -14.47 -6.73 3.28
CA CYS A 167 -13.68 -7.91 3.61
C CYS A 167 -12.79 -7.64 4.82
N THR A 168 -12.70 -8.65 5.68
CA THR A 168 -11.84 -8.69 6.87
C THR A 168 -11.11 -10.02 6.90
N GLY A 169 -9.80 -9.99 6.67
CA GLY A 169 -8.98 -11.20 6.54
C GLY A 169 -9.36 -12.00 5.29
N SER A 170 -9.73 -13.27 5.46
CA SER A 170 -10.13 -14.17 4.38
C SER A 170 -11.64 -14.26 4.13
N ALA A 171 -12.44 -13.44 4.84
CA ALA A 171 -13.90 -13.47 4.74
C ALA A 171 -14.46 -12.10 4.38
N CYS A 172 -15.56 -12.09 3.62
CA CYS A 172 -16.29 -10.87 3.26
C CYS A 172 -17.73 -10.93 3.75
N LEU A 173 -18.25 -9.78 4.17
CA LEU A 173 -19.66 -9.60 4.49
C LEU A 173 -20.52 -9.75 3.22
N PRO A 174 -21.84 -10.02 3.36
CA PRO A 174 -22.75 -10.00 2.23
C PRO A 174 -22.64 -8.69 1.44
N GLY A 175 -22.70 -8.79 0.11
CA GLY A 175 -22.59 -7.64 -0.76
C GLY A 175 -23.71 -6.62 -0.54
N THR A 176 -23.45 -5.36 -0.87
CA THR A 176 -24.42 -4.27 -0.87
C THR A 176 -24.30 -3.43 -2.14
N ASN A 177 -25.40 -2.83 -2.60
CA ASN A 177 -25.37 -1.85 -3.69
C ASN A 177 -25.14 -0.41 -3.18
N GLU A 178 -25.02 -0.23 -1.86
CA GLU A 178 -24.68 1.05 -1.25
C GLU A 178 -23.19 1.13 -0.95
N ILE A 179 -22.60 2.31 -1.12
CA ILE A 179 -21.20 2.54 -0.78
C ILE A 179 -21.03 2.33 0.73
N PRO A 180 -20.11 1.45 1.18
CA PRO A 180 -19.91 1.18 2.60
C PRO A 180 -19.52 2.43 3.40
N GLU A 181 -19.83 2.45 4.71
CA GLU A 181 -19.40 3.51 5.63
C GLU A 181 -18.01 3.26 6.25
#